data_AF-Q2G928-F1
#
_entry.id   AF-Q2G928-F1
#
_cell.length_a   1.000
_cell.length_b   1.000
_cell.length_c   1.000
_cell.angle_alpha   90.00
_cell.angle_beta   90.00
_cell.angle_gamma   90.00
#
_symmetry.space_group_name_H-M   'P 1'
#
loop_
_entity.id
_entity.type
_entity.pdbx_description
1 polymer ?
#
loop_
_entity_poly.entity_id
_entity_poly.type
_entity_poly.pdbx_seq_one_letter_code
_entity_poly.pdbx_strand_id
1 'polypeptide(L)'
;MTRILADLPDEDIEKLDARAAALGKSRAALVREAVKLFLVQGSSSNDWIDRFAGLWAERDDIPDSVAYQRAIREDRRPYADI
;
A
#
# COMPACT_ATOMS: atom_id res chain seq x y z
N MET A 1 14.01 23.90 0.64
CA MET A 1 14.38 22.92 -0.41
C MET A 1 15.89 22.92 -0.53
N THR A 2 16.52 21.76 -0.51
CA THR A 2 17.97 21.59 -0.74
C THR A 2 18.21 21.22 -2.20
N ARG A 3 19.34 21.68 -2.77
CA ARG A 3 19.74 21.37 -4.16
C ARG A 3 20.64 20.14 -4.14
N ILE A 4 20.35 19.18 -5.02
CA ILE A 4 21.14 17.95 -5.20
C ILE A 4 21.65 17.96 -6.64
N LEU A 5 22.93 17.61 -6.82
CA LEU A 5 23.51 17.31 -8.12
C LEU A 5 23.58 15.79 -8.23
N ALA A 6 23.06 15.23 -9.32
CA ALA A 6 23.12 13.81 -9.61
C ALA A 6 23.48 13.63 -11.07
N ASP A 7 24.45 12.77 -11.34
CA ASP A 7 24.84 12.41 -12.69
C ASP A 7 23.94 11.30 -13.20
N LEU A 8 23.28 11.54 -14.33
CA LEU A 8 22.43 10.57 -15.01
C LEU A 8 22.92 10.41 -16.45
N PRO A 9 22.93 9.18 -17.00
CA PRO A 9 23.19 8.98 -18.42
C PRO A 9 22.21 9.76 -19.29
N ASP A 10 22.67 10.27 -20.43
CA ASP A 10 21.83 11.03 -21.36
C ASP A 10 20.59 10.23 -21.81
N GLU A 11 20.74 8.92 -22.02
CA GLU A 11 19.61 8.05 -22.37
C GLU A 11 18.49 8.03 -21.32
N ASP A 12 18.84 8.15 -20.04
CA ASP A 12 17.87 8.12 -18.95
C ASP A 12 17.18 9.47 -18.80
N ILE A 13 17.89 10.56 -19.11
CA ILE A 13 17.33 11.90 -19.19
C ILE A 13 16.27 11.95 -20.30
N GLU A 14 16.56 11.43 -21.49
CA GLU A 14 15.60 11.38 -22.60
C GLU A 14 14.35 10.58 -22.25
N LYS A 15 14.51 9.39 -21.65
CA LYS A 15 13.38 8.57 -21.18
C LYS A 15 12.53 9.30 -20.14
N LEU A 16 13.18 10.01 -19.20
CA LEU A 16 12.50 10.81 -18.18
C LEU A 16 11.69 11.95 -18.79
N ASP A 17 12.25 12.66 -19.77
CA ASP A 17 11.59 13.77 -20.45
C ASP A 17 10.40 13.28 -21.29
N ALA A 18 10.56 12.18 -22.03
CA ALA A 18 9.47 11.57 -22.78
C ALA A 18 8.32 11.14 -21.86
N ARG A 19 8.64 10.55 -20.71
CA ARG A 19 7.63 10.12 -19.72
C ARG A 19 6.97 11.30 -19.01
N ALA A 20 7.72 12.36 -18.71
CA ALA A 20 7.18 13.59 -18.13
C ALA A 20 6.21 14.28 -19.10
N ALA A 21 6.55 14.34 -20.39
CA ALA A 21 5.68 14.88 -21.44
C ALA A 21 4.40 14.06 -21.59
N ALA A 22 4.49 12.72 -21.63
CA ALA A 22 3.33 11.85 -21.71
C ALA A 22 2.35 12.02 -20.52
N LEU A 23 2.87 12.33 -19.34
CA LEU A 23 2.08 12.54 -18.12
C LEU A 23 1.66 14.01 -17.91
N GLY A 24 2.08 14.94 -18.77
CA GLY A 24 1.83 16.37 -18.61
C GLY A 24 2.47 16.97 -17.35
N LYS A 25 3.57 16.38 -16.85
CA LYS A 25 4.28 16.82 -15.65
C LYS A 25 5.64 17.40 -16.00
N SER A 26 6.19 18.24 -15.13
CA SER A 26 7.60 18.65 -15.25
C SER A 26 8.53 17.51 -14.87
N ARG A 27 9.70 17.42 -15.53
CA ARG A 27 10.76 16.46 -15.19
C ARG A 27 11.09 16.46 -13.70
N ALA A 28 11.23 17.65 -13.10
CA ALA A 28 11.52 17.77 -11.67
C ALA A 28 10.39 17.23 -10.76
N ALA A 29 9.13 17.35 -11.17
CA ALA A 29 8.02 16.75 -10.44
C ALA A 29 8.08 15.22 -10.51
N LEU A 30 8.37 14.68 -11.69
CA LEU A 30 8.50 13.24 -11.90
C LEU A 30 9.66 12.64 -11.09
N VAL A 31 10.82 13.31 -11.05
CA VAL A 31 11.96 12.90 -10.21
C VAL A 31 11.59 12.90 -8.72
N ARG A 32 10.87 13.93 -8.24
CA ARG A 32 10.41 13.95 -6.83
C ARG A 32 9.45 12.80 -6.50
N GLU A 33 8.53 12.48 -7.40
CA GLU A 33 7.63 11.33 -7.23
C GLU A 33 8.40 10.00 -7.22
N ALA A 34 9.34 9.83 -8.15
CA ALA A 34 10.18 8.63 -8.22
C ALA A 34 10.98 8.43 -6.92
N VAL A 35 11.60 9.48 -6.39
CA VAL A 35 12.34 9.41 -5.12
C VAL A 35 11.40 9.04 -3.96
N LYS A 36 10.21 9.63 -3.87
CA LYS A 36 9.23 9.27 -2.83
C LYS A 36 8.82 7.80 -2.92
N LEU A 37 8.50 7.33 -4.12
CA LEU A 37 8.11 5.93 -4.35
C LEU A 37 9.25 4.98 -3.98
N PHE A 38 10.48 5.30 -4.37
CA PHE A 38 11.66 4.51 -4.03
C PHE A 38 11.86 4.40 -2.51
N LEU A 39 11.69 5.51 -1.77
CA LEU A 39 11.82 5.50 -0.31
C LEU A 39 10.72 4.68 0.38
N VAL A 40 9.48 4.72 -0.14
CA VAL A 40 8.37 3.90 0.38
C VAL A 40 8.56 2.42 0.05
N GLN A 41 9.05 2.10 -1.15
CA GLN A 41 9.33 0.71 -1.55
C GLN A 41 10.53 0.13 -0.80
N GLY A 42 11.54 0.96 -0.51
CA GLY A 42 12.73 0.59 0.26
C GLY A 42 12.49 0.51 1.76
N SER A 43 11.41 1.09 2.28
CA SER A 43 11.00 0.85 3.66
C SER A 43 10.38 -0.54 3.76
N SER A 44 11.18 -1.54 4.10
CA SER A 44 10.73 -2.88 4.52
C SER A 44 9.91 -2.87 5.83
N SER A 45 9.53 -1.68 6.30
CA SER A 45 8.83 -1.49 7.55
C SER A 45 7.38 -1.88 7.38
N ASN A 46 6.92 -2.78 8.26
CA ASN A 46 5.52 -3.14 8.40
C ASN A 46 4.68 -2.01 9.04
N ASP A 47 5.17 -0.77 9.06
CA ASP A 47 4.49 0.41 9.59
C ASP A 47 3.08 0.59 9.00
N TRP A 48 2.85 0.10 7.77
CA TRP A 48 1.52 0.10 7.18
C TRP A 48 0.55 -0.83 7.93
N ILE A 49 1.02 -1.97 8.45
CA ILE A 49 0.20 -2.88 9.27
C ILE A 49 -0.24 -2.16 10.54
N ASP A 50 0.68 -1.51 11.26
CA ASP A 50 0.35 -0.77 12.47
C ASP A 50 -0.59 0.42 12.19
N ARG A 51 -0.39 1.09 11.04
CA ARG A 51 -1.23 2.22 10.63
C ARG A 51 -2.68 1.82 10.31
N PHE A 52 -2.90 0.61 9.78
CA PHE A 52 -4.22 0.15 9.36
C PHE A 52 -4.82 -0.90 10.31
N ALA A 53 -4.09 -1.32 11.34
CA ALA A 53 -4.62 -2.15 12.42
C ALA A 53 -5.81 -1.45 13.07
N GLY A 54 -6.95 -2.14 13.13
CA GLY A 54 -8.17 -1.60 13.75
C GLY A 54 -9.04 -0.71 12.85
N LEU A 55 -8.73 -0.55 11.56
CA LEU A 55 -9.55 0.25 10.62
C LEU A 55 -11.04 -0.14 10.60
N TRP A 56 -11.34 -1.40 10.92
CA TRP A 56 -12.69 -1.95 10.94
C TRP A 56 -13.18 -2.30 12.36
N ALA A 57 -12.41 -1.99 13.40
CA ALA A 57 -12.73 -2.41 14.77
C ALA A 57 -13.98 -1.74 15.34
N GLU A 58 -14.30 -0.52 14.88
CA GLU A 58 -15.42 0.29 15.37
C GLU A 58 -16.64 0.27 14.44
N ARG A 59 -16.66 -0.65 13.46
CA ARG A 59 -17.82 -0.79 12.55
C ARG A 59 -18.86 -1.73 13.15
N ASP A 60 -20.00 -1.15 13.49
CA ASP A 60 -21.16 -1.89 14.00
C ASP A 60 -22.08 -2.44 12.88
N ASP A 61 -21.84 -2.05 11.62
CA ASP A 61 -22.65 -2.46 10.47
C ASP A 61 -22.20 -3.79 9.85
N ILE A 62 -21.04 -4.32 10.28
CA ILE A 62 -20.55 -5.65 9.90
C ILE A 62 -20.83 -6.62 11.05
N PRO A 63 -21.68 -7.65 10.87
CA PRO A 63 -21.94 -8.65 11.89
C PRO A 63 -20.69 -9.46 12.25
N ASP A 64 -20.58 -9.90 13.50
CA ASP A 64 -19.47 -10.78 13.93
C ASP A 64 -19.49 -12.10 13.14
N SER A 65 -18.43 -12.30 12.36
CA SER A 65 -18.22 -13.50 11.56
C SER A 65 -18.14 -14.78 12.40
N VAL A 66 -17.64 -14.71 13.64
CA VAL A 66 -17.53 -15.86 14.53
C VAL A 66 -18.89 -16.24 15.08
N ALA A 67 -19.70 -15.27 15.52
CA ALA A 67 -21.09 -15.49 15.91
C ALA A 67 -21.90 -16.14 14.78
N TYR A 68 -21.79 -15.61 13.55
CA TYR A 68 -22.45 -16.18 12.38
C TYR A 68 -22.02 -17.63 12.10
N GLN A 69 -20.71 -17.90 12.13
CA GLN A 69 -20.19 -19.26 11.93
C GLN A 69 -20.65 -20.25 13.01
N ARG A 70 -20.79 -19.79 14.25
CA ARG A 70 -21.31 -20.62 15.35
C ARG A 70 -22.77 -20.97 15.15
N ALA A 71 -23.60 -19.98 14.78
CA ALA A 71 -25.03 -20.21 14.53
C ALA A 71 -25.28 -21.27 13.43
N ILE A 72 -24.51 -21.23 12.34
CA ILE A 72 -24.65 -22.23 11.25
C ILE A 72 -24.15 -23.62 11.65
N ARG A 73 -23.32 -23.72 12.69
CA ARG A 73 -22.75 -25.01 13.15
C ARG A 73 -23.40 -25.52 14.41
N GLU A 74 -24.41 -24.82 14.94
CA GLU A 74 -25.11 -25.21 16.17
C GLU A 74 -25.85 -26.55 16.02
N ASP A 75 -26.25 -26.89 14.78
CA ASP A 75 -26.89 -28.16 14.42
C ASP A 75 -25.92 -29.35 14.31
N ARG A 76 -24.60 -29.11 14.34
CA ARG A 76 -23.59 -30.14 14.16
C ARG A 76 -23.27 -30.79 15.49
N ARG A 77 -23.27 -32.13 15.51
CA ARG A 77 -22.74 -32.89 16.66
C ARG A 77 -21.27 -32.53 16.87
N PRO A 78 -20.85 -32.19 18.11
CA PRO A 78 -19.45 -32.00 18.44
C PRO A 78 -18.63 -33.23 18.04
N TYR A 79 -17.40 -33.03 17.57
CA TYR A 79 -16.51 -34.14 17.20
C TYR A 79 -16.26 -35.13 18.35
N ALA A 80 -16.34 -34.66 19.60
CA ALA A 80 -16.20 -35.49 20.79
C ALA A 80 -17.35 -36.50 20.99
N ASP A 81 -18.48 -36.29 20.32
CA ASP A 81 -19.69 -37.12 20.42
C ASP A 81 -19.86 -38.05 19.18
N ILE A 82 -18.82 -38.16 18.34
CA ILE A 82 -18.71 -39.04 17.17
C ILE A 82 -17.80 -40.21 17.52
#